data_AF-A0A933I9Q0-F1
#
_entry.id   AF-A0A933I9Q0-F1
#
_cell.length_a   1.000
_cell.length_b   1.000
_cell.length_c   1.000
_cell.angle_alpha   90.00
_cell.angle_beta   90.00
_cell.angle_gamma   90.00
#
_symmetry.space_group_name_H-M   'P 1'
#
loop_
_entity.id
_entity.type
_entity.pdbx_description
1 polymer ?
#
loop_
_entity_poly.entity_id
_entity_poly.type
_entity_poly.pdbx_seq_one_letter_code
_entity_poly.pdbx_strand_id
1 'polypeptide(L)'
;MPDPTENNTSDQMVNDPSSQLFASLADFYRDNGLFPEAIAICQAGLESQPGNIEGRLVLSKCLLATKQYALARAEAAKVLSVQSENSEAKKILSQADSAVPEAQEALTALAKTEKEAILEPALPVKSETEFAFPKTAAKVEEPAPAPVKIPETPVKEIPSSPLPLMAERTEPQPALPSVPKNIPDRPAEVPPAAKASPAVPDRPPKLAAEEVTEWQTGFGKIMNNLVQTPQVKACMLVDENGYAVADAVSRSGQSLSEDSAALSANIFKTAFEALKKIKLGELERIVIETGDEKIFLRQAGRMVLMISADSSAKVGLVMVNSKRAAEQAENMAKRDPNR
;
A
#
# COMPACT_ATOMS: atom_id res chain seq x y z
N MET A 1 -61.74 5.28 11.47
CA MET A 1 -60.67 6.08 10.83
C MET A 1 -59.48 6.07 11.78
N PRO A 2 -58.32 5.54 11.37
CA PRO A 2 -57.09 5.69 12.15
C PRO A 2 -56.30 6.92 11.68
N ASP A 3 -55.57 7.51 12.63
CA ASP A 3 -54.72 8.72 12.54
C ASP A 3 -53.57 8.60 11.52
N PRO A 4 -53.18 9.70 10.83
CA PRO A 4 -52.07 9.70 9.88
C PRO A 4 -50.84 10.43 10.44
N THR A 5 -50.19 9.92 11.50
CA THR A 5 -48.95 10.53 12.00
C THR A 5 -47.99 9.53 12.60
N GLU A 6 -47.42 8.63 11.80
CA GLU A 6 -46.13 8.01 12.13
C GLU A 6 -45.31 7.83 10.85
N ASN A 7 -44.85 8.96 10.30
CA ASN A 7 -43.79 8.98 9.30
C ASN A 7 -42.45 8.84 10.04
N ASN A 8 -42.20 7.64 10.57
CA ASN A 8 -40.93 7.31 11.23
C ASN A 8 -40.03 6.56 10.23
N THR A 9 -39.45 7.31 9.31
CA THR A 9 -38.34 6.86 8.44
C THR A 9 -37.29 7.94 8.37
N SER A 10 -36.67 8.25 9.51
CA SER A 10 -35.50 9.13 9.62
C SER A 10 -34.24 8.39 10.10
N ASP A 11 -34.17 7.06 9.91
CA ASP A 11 -33.12 6.21 10.52
C ASP A 11 -32.36 5.31 9.53
N GLN A 12 -32.19 5.79 8.31
CA GLN A 12 -31.26 5.20 7.34
C GLN A 12 -30.50 6.35 6.67
N MET A 13 -29.73 7.13 7.44
CA MET A 13 -28.55 7.77 6.88
C MET A 13 -27.54 6.66 6.66
N VAL A 14 -27.72 5.97 5.53
CA VAL A 14 -26.76 5.05 4.94
C VAL A 14 -25.51 5.88 4.71
N ASN A 15 -24.61 5.85 5.70
CA ASN A 15 -23.22 6.22 5.52
C ASN A 15 -22.68 5.21 4.50
N ASP A 16 -22.71 5.63 3.24
CA ASP A 16 -22.21 4.86 2.13
C ASP A 16 -20.72 4.56 2.42
N PRO A 17 -20.30 3.29 2.59
CA PRO A 17 -18.92 2.95 2.94
C PRO A 17 -17.89 3.44 1.90
N SER A 18 -18.36 3.73 0.68
CA SER A 18 -17.57 4.34 -0.39
C SER A 18 -17.25 5.83 -0.15
N SER A 19 -18.07 6.53 0.65
CA SER A 19 -17.92 7.96 0.94
C SER A 19 -16.85 8.25 2.01
N GLN A 20 -16.48 7.27 2.84
CA GLN A 20 -15.44 7.43 3.88
C GLN A 20 -14.04 7.00 3.43
N LEU A 21 -13.92 6.40 2.23
CA LEU A 21 -12.70 5.74 1.81
C LEU A 21 -11.57 6.75 1.54
N PHE A 22 -11.87 7.90 0.93
CA PHE A 22 -10.85 8.92 0.65
C PHE A 22 -10.42 9.68 1.91
N ALA A 23 -11.34 9.95 2.84
CA ALA A 23 -11.02 10.62 4.09
C ALA A 23 -10.10 9.75 4.95
N SER A 24 -10.42 8.45 5.06
CA SER A 24 -9.57 7.47 5.76
C SER A 24 -8.20 7.32 5.10
N LEU A 25 -8.15 7.31 3.76
CA LEU A 25 -6.91 7.28 3.01
C LEU A 25 -6.08 8.55 3.24
N ALA A 26 -6.68 9.73 3.12
CA ALA A 26 -6.00 11.00 3.34
C ALA A 26 -5.48 11.13 4.78
N ASP A 27 -6.24 10.65 5.77
CA ASP A 27 -5.81 10.66 7.17
C ASP A 27 -4.59 9.78 7.39
N PHE A 28 -4.57 8.64 6.70
CA PHE A 28 -3.41 7.78 6.65
C PHE A 28 -2.18 8.48 6.03
N TYR A 29 -2.31 9.20 4.91
CA TYR A 29 -1.19 9.96 4.34
C TYR A 29 -0.73 11.10 5.27
N ARG A 30 -1.66 11.79 5.92
CA ARG A 30 -1.37 12.84 6.94
C ARG A 30 -0.53 12.28 8.08
N ASP A 31 -0.93 11.15 8.66
CA ASP A 31 -0.24 10.53 9.81
C ASP A 31 1.19 10.10 9.47
N ASN A 32 1.49 9.90 8.18
CA ASN A 32 2.82 9.56 7.68
C ASN A 32 3.62 10.77 7.19
N GLY A 33 3.14 11.99 7.42
CA GLY A 33 3.81 13.23 7.02
C GLY A 33 3.78 13.51 5.51
N LEU A 34 3.03 12.73 4.74
CA LEU A 34 2.82 12.90 3.31
C LEU A 34 1.67 13.88 3.08
N PHE A 35 1.87 15.12 3.54
CA PHE A 35 0.85 16.16 3.50
C PHE A 35 0.42 16.58 2.09
N PRO A 36 1.31 16.72 1.09
CA PRO A 36 0.90 17.06 -0.28
C PRO A 36 -0.07 16.04 -0.87
N GLU A 37 0.21 14.75 -0.71
CA GLU A 37 -0.61 13.64 -1.19
C GLU A 37 -1.95 13.58 -0.44
N ALA A 38 -1.92 13.76 0.88
CA ALA A 38 -3.13 13.82 1.70
C ALA A 38 -4.06 14.97 1.26
N ILE A 39 -3.50 16.15 0.98
CA ILE A 39 -4.25 17.31 0.49
C ILE A 39 -4.87 17.03 -0.87
N ALA A 40 -4.09 16.46 -1.80
CA ALA A 40 -4.58 16.12 -3.15
C ALA A 40 -5.74 15.11 -3.11
N ILE A 41 -5.63 14.07 -2.27
CA ILE A 41 -6.69 13.06 -2.08
C ILE A 41 -7.96 13.71 -1.50
N CYS A 42 -7.80 14.58 -0.49
CA CYS A 42 -8.92 15.31 0.08
C CYS A 42 -9.61 16.24 -0.93
N GLN A 43 -8.83 17.00 -1.72
CA GLN A 43 -9.38 17.91 -2.72
C GLN A 43 -10.16 17.15 -3.79
N ALA A 44 -9.57 16.10 -4.38
CA ALA A 44 -10.23 15.25 -5.37
C ALA A 44 -11.48 14.55 -4.80
N GLY A 45 -11.43 14.09 -3.55
CA GLY A 45 -12.58 13.48 -2.88
C GLY A 45 -13.70 14.49 -2.63
N LEU A 46 -13.37 15.73 -2.26
CA LEU A 46 -14.32 16.80 -2.00
C LEU A 46 -14.90 17.44 -3.28
N GLU A 47 -14.22 17.33 -4.43
CA GLU A 47 -14.82 17.65 -5.73
C GLU A 47 -16.01 16.75 -6.03
N SER A 48 -15.87 15.46 -5.73
CA SER A 48 -16.93 14.47 -5.95
C SER A 48 -17.97 14.49 -4.83
N GLN A 49 -17.56 14.84 -3.60
CA GLN A 49 -18.41 14.82 -2.41
C GLN A 49 -18.20 16.07 -1.54
N PRO A 50 -18.75 17.24 -1.94
CA PRO A 50 -18.52 18.50 -1.23
C PRO A 50 -19.06 18.51 0.22
N GLY A 51 -20.04 17.66 0.54
CA GLY A 51 -20.63 17.57 1.88
C GLY A 51 -19.86 16.72 2.88
N ASN A 52 -18.74 16.09 2.49
CA ASN A 52 -18.04 15.15 3.35
C ASN A 52 -17.26 15.85 4.48
N ILE A 53 -17.78 15.73 5.70
CA ILE A 53 -17.27 16.45 6.88
C ILE A 53 -15.90 15.90 7.32
N GLU A 54 -15.73 14.58 7.31
CA GLU A 54 -14.49 13.92 7.68
C GLU A 54 -13.36 14.31 6.71
N GLY A 55 -13.63 14.29 5.39
CA GLY A 55 -12.68 14.74 4.37
C GLY A 55 -12.24 16.20 4.54
N ARG A 56 -13.16 17.10 4.90
CA ARG A 56 -12.85 18.52 5.20
C ARG A 56 -12.03 18.68 6.48
N LEU A 57 -12.32 17.89 7.52
CA LEU A 57 -11.53 17.90 8.75
C LEU A 57 -10.09 17.44 8.50
N VAL A 58 -9.91 16.35 7.76
CA VAL A 58 -8.58 15.84 7.39
C VAL A 58 -7.83 16.88 6.56
N LEU A 59 -8.48 17.47 5.56
CA LEU A 59 -7.89 18.55 4.75
C LEU A 59 -7.41 19.71 5.63
N SER A 60 -8.26 20.16 6.56
CA SER A 60 -7.93 21.27 7.46
C SER A 60 -6.72 20.97 8.34
N LYS A 61 -6.56 19.73 8.82
CA LYS A 61 -5.40 19.29 9.61
C LYS A 61 -4.12 19.25 8.77
N CYS A 62 -4.20 18.75 7.53
CA CYS A 62 -3.06 18.77 6.61
C CYS A 62 -2.60 20.20 6.27
N LEU A 63 -3.56 21.12 6.09
CA LEU A 63 -3.28 22.53 5.83
C LEU A 63 -2.62 23.20 7.04
N LEU A 64 -3.05 22.89 8.27
CA LEU A 64 -2.37 23.33 9.49
C LEU A 64 -0.92 22.83 9.55
N ALA A 65 -0.70 21.55 9.28
CA ALA A 65 0.62 20.94 9.31
C ALA A 65 1.57 21.54 8.26
N THR A 66 1.04 21.96 7.11
CA THR A 66 1.78 22.66 6.04
C THR A 66 1.82 24.18 6.22
N LYS A 67 1.36 24.70 7.37
CA LYS A 67 1.33 26.13 7.72
C LYS A 67 0.46 27.01 6.80
N GLN A 68 -0.48 26.40 6.10
CA GLN A 68 -1.47 27.09 5.25
C GLN A 68 -2.69 27.48 6.09
N TYR A 69 -2.48 28.35 7.09
CA TYR A 69 -3.47 28.67 8.12
C TYR A 69 -4.75 29.31 7.56
N ALA A 70 -4.65 30.17 6.55
CA ALA A 70 -5.81 30.82 5.93
C ALA A 70 -6.76 29.79 5.29
N LEU A 71 -6.22 28.82 4.55
CA LEU A 71 -7.00 27.76 3.92
C LEU A 71 -7.55 26.77 4.97
N ALA A 72 -6.75 26.42 5.97
CA ALA A 72 -7.20 25.57 7.07
C ALA A 72 -8.41 26.18 7.79
N ARG A 73 -8.40 27.50 7.99
CA ARG A 73 -9.51 28.24 8.61
C ARG A 73 -10.78 28.18 7.76
N ALA A 74 -10.66 28.41 6.46
CA ALA A 74 -11.80 28.37 5.54
C ALA A 74 -12.48 26.99 5.53
N GLU A 75 -11.70 25.91 5.50
CA GLU A 75 -12.24 24.54 5.50
C GLU A 75 -12.85 24.14 6.85
N ALA A 76 -12.22 24.51 7.97
CA ALA A 76 -12.79 24.25 9.30
C ALA A 76 -14.06 25.08 9.58
N ALA A 77 -14.17 26.29 9.01
CA ALA A 77 -15.39 27.10 9.10
C ALA A 77 -16.56 26.44 8.34
N LYS A 78 -16.31 25.85 7.17
CA LYS A 78 -17.32 25.07 6.42
C LYS A 78 -17.80 23.87 7.25
N VAL A 79 -16.90 23.19 7.96
CA VAL A 79 -17.30 22.11 8.88
C VAL A 79 -18.22 22.64 9.99
N LEU A 80 -17.87 23.76 10.62
CA LEU A 80 -18.70 24.34 11.68
C LEU A 80 -20.03 24.91 11.20
N SER A 81 -20.16 25.31 9.93
CA SER A 81 -21.46 25.69 9.37
C SER A 81 -22.45 24.53 9.27
N VAL A 82 -21.96 23.29 9.21
CA VAL A 82 -22.78 22.07 9.15
C VAL A 82 -22.87 21.40 10.53
N GLN A 83 -21.76 21.33 11.26
CA GLN A 83 -21.66 20.77 12.60
C GLN A 83 -21.04 21.79 13.56
N SER A 84 -21.87 22.68 14.10
CA SER A 84 -21.46 23.74 15.03
C SER A 84 -20.82 23.22 16.33
N GLU A 85 -21.13 21.98 16.74
CA GLU A 85 -20.59 21.33 17.94
C GLU A 85 -19.35 20.46 17.68
N ASN A 86 -18.78 20.49 16.48
CA ASN A 86 -17.58 19.71 16.19
C ASN A 86 -16.37 20.27 16.95
N SER A 87 -16.00 19.59 18.04
CA SER A 87 -14.90 20.00 18.94
C SER A 87 -13.55 20.02 18.22
N GLU A 88 -13.37 19.17 17.21
CA GLU A 88 -12.14 19.09 16.46
C GLU A 88 -11.99 20.25 15.48
N ALA A 89 -13.05 20.64 14.76
CA ALA A 89 -13.05 21.83 13.92
C ALA A 89 -12.82 23.11 14.74
N LYS A 90 -13.41 23.23 15.94
CA LYS A 90 -13.15 24.34 16.87
C LYS A 90 -11.66 24.41 17.25
N LYS A 91 -11.04 23.27 17.54
CA LYS A 91 -9.60 23.19 17.86
C LYS A 91 -8.73 23.59 16.69
N ILE A 92 -9.05 23.13 15.47
CA ILE A 92 -8.33 23.48 14.25
C ILE A 92 -8.40 24.99 13.98
N LEU A 93 -9.57 25.61 14.13
CA LEU A 93 -9.72 27.07 14.00
C LEU A 93 -8.88 27.81 15.04
N SER A 94 -8.95 27.40 16.31
CA SER A 94 -8.16 28.02 17.37
C SER A 94 -6.65 27.93 17.09
N GLN A 95 -6.17 26.80 16.56
CA GLN A 95 -4.77 26.62 16.15
C GLN A 95 -4.40 27.46 14.93
N ALA A 96 -5.28 27.56 13.94
CA ALA A 96 -5.08 28.42 12.76
C ALA A 96 -4.99 29.90 13.17
N ASP A 97 -5.86 30.34 14.08
CA ASP A 97 -5.97 31.74 14.51
C ASP A 97 -4.81 32.13 15.44
N SER A 98 -4.39 31.23 16.33
CA SER A 98 -3.23 31.48 17.21
C SER A 98 -1.90 31.52 16.46
N ALA A 99 -1.81 30.86 15.31
CA ALA A 99 -0.62 30.85 14.48
C ALA A 99 -0.46 32.10 13.59
N VAL A 100 -1.49 32.97 13.52
CA VAL A 100 -1.43 34.17 12.67
C VAL A 100 -1.97 35.42 13.40
N PRO A 101 -1.08 36.32 13.87
CA PRO A 101 -1.46 37.68 14.28
C PRO A 101 -1.94 38.56 13.10
N GLU A 102 -1.54 38.23 11.86
CA GLU A 102 -1.76 39.03 10.64
C GLU A 102 -2.97 38.57 9.77
N ALA A 103 -3.64 37.44 10.10
CA ALA A 103 -4.78 36.92 9.32
C ALA A 103 -6.06 37.75 9.47
N GLN A 104 -6.10 38.63 10.47
CA GLN A 104 -7.23 39.52 10.70
C GLN A 104 -7.42 40.53 9.56
N GLU A 105 -6.35 40.89 8.83
CA GLU A 105 -6.43 41.80 7.69
C GLU A 105 -7.02 41.12 6.44
N ALA A 106 -6.62 39.87 6.14
CA ALA A 106 -7.09 39.14 4.97
C ALA A 106 -8.60 38.80 5.03
N LEU A 107 -9.15 38.61 6.23
CA LEU A 107 -10.58 38.34 6.42
C LEU A 107 -11.47 39.57 6.19
N THR A 108 -10.96 40.80 6.42
CA THR A 108 -11.73 41.99 6.06
C THR A 108 -11.85 42.19 4.54
N ALA A 109 -10.94 41.59 3.76
CA ALA A 109 -10.98 41.61 2.30
C ALA A 109 -11.93 40.53 1.74
N LEU A 110 -11.89 39.30 2.27
CA LEU A 110 -12.74 38.20 1.80
C LEU A 110 -14.20 38.29 2.27
N ALA A 111 -14.45 38.82 3.48
CA ALA A 111 -15.81 39.05 3.99
C ALA A 111 -16.53 40.21 3.26
N LYS A 112 -15.79 41.10 2.58
CA LYS A 112 -16.37 42.12 1.69
C LYS A 112 -16.80 41.53 0.35
N THR A 113 -16.06 40.56 -0.18
CA THR A 113 -16.38 39.92 -1.47
C THR A 113 -17.55 38.93 -1.41
N GLU A 114 -17.82 38.29 -0.26
CA GLU A 114 -18.93 37.32 -0.14
C GLU A 114 -20.32 37.97 0.02
N LYS A 115 -20.42 39.24 0.46
CA LYS A 115 -21.72 39.92 0.58
C LYS A 115 -22.26 40.48 -0.74
N GLU A 116 -21.47 40.49 -1.80
CA GLU A 116 -21.83 41.09 -3.10
C GLU A 116 -22.04 40.06 -4.22
N ALA A 117 -21.81 38.77 -3.96
CA ALA A 117 -21.89 37.70 -4.97
C ALA A 117 -23.23 36.94 -5.00
N ILE A 118 -24.33 37.56 -4.55
CA ILE A 118 -25.70 37.07 -4.80
C ILE A 118 -26.26 37.84 -6.00
N LEU A 119 -25.78 37.54 -7.20
CA LEU A 119 -26.52 37.56 -8.47
C LEU A 119 -25.59 37.05 -9.59
N GLU A 120 -25.92 35.90 -10.17
CA GLU A 120 -25.31 35.31 -11.38
C GLU A 120 -25.43 36.22 -12.64
N PRO A 121 -24.86 35.91 -13.85
CA PRO A 121 -24.23 34.65 -14.32
C PRO A 121 -22.93 34.78 -15.18
N ALA A 122 -22.36 33.59 -15.49
CA ALA A 122 -21.62 33.20 -16.71
C ALA A 122 -20.20 33.77 -17.01
N LEU A 123 -19.20 32.88 -16.82
CA LEU A 123 -18.00 32.55 -17.63
C LEU A 123 -17.58 33.50 -18.79
N PRO A 124 -16.26 33.73 -19.04
CA PRO A 124 -15.37 32.64 -19.45
C PRO A 124 -13.92 32.69 -18.92
N VAL A 125 -13.42 31.54 -18.46
CA VAL A 125 -11.99 31.31 -18.26
C VAL A 125 -11.44 30.66 -19.54
N LYS A 126 -10.49 31.31 -20.20
CA LYS A 126 -9.64 30.73 -21.24
C LYS A 126 -8.25 30.44 -20.68
N SER A 127 -7.77 29.23 -20.98
CA SER A 127 -6.36 28.78 -21.20
C SER A 127 -5.36 29.01 -20.06
N GLU A 128 -4.49 28.09 -19.65
CA GLU A 128 -4.02 26.78 -20.14
C GLU A 128 -3.04 26.26 -19.07
N THR A 129 -3.21 25.04 -18.56
CA THR A 129 -2.14 24.03 -18.46
C THR A 129 -2.73 22.71 -17.94
N GLU A 130 -2.80 21.73 -18.83
CA GLU A 130 -3.26 20.37 -18.61
C GLU A 130 -2.22 19.53 -17.83
N PHE A 131 -2.70 18.74 -16.87
CA PHE A 131 -2.15 17.41 -16.60
C PHE A 131 -3.29 16.40 -16.77
N ALA A 132 -3.33 15.76 -17.94
CA ALA A 132 -4.35 14.80 -18.33
C ALA A 132 -3.99 13.37 -17.87
N PHE A 133 -4.93 12.71 -17.20
CA PHE A 133 -4.96 11.24 -17.13
C PHE A 133 -5.47 10.69 -18.47
N PRO A 134 -4.81 9.70 -19.09
CA PRO A 134 -5.30 9.14 -20.35
C PRO A 134 -6.57 8.30 -20.11
N LYS A 135 -7.70 8.80 -20.64
CA LYS A 135 -8.85 7.97 -21.03
C LYS A 135 -8.77 7.76 -22.55
N THR A 136 -8.58 6.52 -22.98
CA THR A 136 -8.74 6.17 -24.40
C THR A 136 -10.02 5.35 -24.57
N ALA A 137 -11.08 6.02 -24.98
CA ALA A 137 -12.17 5.41 -25.74
C ALA A 137 -11.97 5.83 -27.19
N ALA A 138 -11.58 4.90 -28.06
CA ALA A 138 -11.58 5.09 -29.50
C ALA A 138 -12.83 4.42 -30.08
N LYS A 139 -13.69 5.24 -30.70
CA LYS A 139 -14.86 4.82 -31.47
C LYS A 139 -14.39 4.37 -32.86
N VAL A 140 -14.56 3.09 -33.17
CA VAL A 140 -14.53 2.59 -34.55
C VAL A 140 -15.97 2.59 -35.06
N GLU A 141 -16.16 3.15 -36.25
CA GLU A 141 -17.42 3.24 -36.97
C GLU A 141 -17.80 1.85 -37.53
N GLU A 142 -18.98 1.35 -37.15
CA GLU A 142 -19.51 0.03 -37.50
C GLU A 142 -20.60 0.18 -38.59
N PRO A 143 -20.55 -0.57 -39.71
CA PRO A 143 -21.68 -0.69 -40.61
C PRO A 143 -22.61 -1.81 -40.13
N ALA A 144 -23.92 -1.54 -40.04
CA ALA A 144 -24.94 -2.55 -39.74
C ALA A 144 -24.95 -3.66 -40.82
N PRO A 145 -25.21 -4.94 -40.49
CA PRO A 145 -26.61 -5.39 -40.52
C PRO A 145 -27.06 -6.54 -39.55
N ALA A 146 -28.38 -6.52 -39.31
CA ALA A 146 -29.34 -7.61 -39.06
C ALA A 146 -29.51 -8.26 -37.65
N PRO A 147 -30.76 -8.51 -37.21
CA PRO A 147 -31.08 -8.94 -35.86
C PRO A 147 -31.01 -10.47 -35.70
N VAL A 148 -30.23 -10.94 -34.72
CA VAL A 148 -30.25 -12.35 -34.29
C VAL A 148 -31.16 -12.50 -33.07
N LYS A 149 -32.20 -13.32 -33.22
CA LYS A 149 -33.18 -13.70 -32.18
C LYS A 149 -32.48 -14.36 -30.99
N ILE A 150 -32.81 -13.92 -29.78
CA ILE A 150 -32.54 -14.62 -28.52
C ILE A 150 -33.60 -15.73 -28.38
N PRO A 151 -33.25 -17.02 -28.27
CA PRO A 151 -34.18 -18.02 -27.78
C PRO A 151 -34.20 -17.97 -26.25
N GLU A 152 -35.35 -17.57 -25.70
CA GLU A 152 -35.71 -17.83 -24.31
C GLU A 152 -35.75 -19.35 -24.09
N THR A 153 -34.97 -19.84 -23.13
CA THR A 153 -35.23 -21.17 -22.55
C THR A 153 -35.43 -21.04 -21.03
N PRO A 154 -36.33 -21.84 -20.44
CA PRO A 154 -36.94 -21.52 -19.15
C PRO A 154 -36.02 -21.85 -17.98
N VAL A 155 -36.00 -20.97 -16.97
CA VAL A 155 -35.41 -21.23 -15.66
C VAL A 155 -36.14 -22.42 -15.03
N LYS A 156 -35.42 -23.53 -14.81
CA LYS A 156 -35.92 -24.66 -14.03
C LYS A 156 -35.34 -24.54 -12.61
N GLU A 157 -36.26 -24.44 -11.65
CA GLU A 157 -36.03 -24.33 -10.21
C GLU A 157 -35.01 -25.35 -9.70
N ILE A 158 -34.09 -24.89 -8.85
CA ILE A 158 -33.23 -25.75 -8.03
C ILE A 158 -34.06 -26.16 -6.80
N PRO A 159 -34.39 -27.44 -6.60
CA PRO A 159 -35.08 -27.86 -5.39
C PRO A 159 -34.10 -27.94 -4.22
N SER A 160 -34.46 -27.24 -3.14
CA SER A 160 -33.89 -27.39 -1.80
C SER A 160 -34.36 -28.70 -1.17
N SER A 161 -33.43 -29.61 -0.85
CA SER A 161 -33.65 -30.74 0.08
C SER A 161 -32.32 -31.37 0.54
N PRO A 162 -32.29 -32.07 1.70
CA PRO A 162 -31.22 -31.97 2.69
C PRO A 162 -30.06 -32.95 2.52
N LEU A 163 -28.93 -32.61 3.13
CA LEU A 163 -27.72 -33.44 3.26
C LEU A 163 -28.03 -34.84 3.83
N PRO A 164 -27.60 -35.93 3.16
CA PRO A 164 -27.61 -37.26 3.75
C PRO A 164 -26.41 -37.47 4.68
N LEU A 165 -26.70 -38.12 5.81
CA LEU A 165 -25.75 -38.71 6.75
C LEU A 165 -24.82 -39.74 6.06
N MET A 166 -23.66 -39.89 6.70
CA MET A 166 -22.52 -40.76 6.43
C MET A 166 -22.80 -42.13 5.78
N ALA A 167 -21.96 -42.46 4.79
CA ALA A 167 -21.55 -43.83 4.52
C ALA A 167 -20.04 -43.86 4.29
N GLU A 168 -19.38 -44.58 5.19
CA GLU A 168 -17.97 -44.93 5.19
C GLU A 168 -17.59 -45.59 3.87
N ARG A 169 -16.63 -45.01 3.14
CA ARG A 169 -15.99 -45.68 2.00
C ARG A 169 -14.49 -45.51 2.09
N THR A 170 -13.85 -46.63 2.41
CA THR A 170 -12.42 -46.86 2.49
C THR A 170 -11.82 -46.67 1.09
N GLU A 171 -10.96 -45.66 0.92
CA GLU A 171 -10.05 -45.57 -0.22
C GLU A 171 -8.59 -45.77 0.25
N PRO A 172 -7.77 -46.52 -0.50
CA PRO A 172 -6.49 -47.03 -0.03
C PRO A 172 -5.40 -45.96 0.02
N GLN A 173 -4.64 -45.95 1.13
CA GLN A 173 -3.44 -45.12 1.29
C GLN A 173 -2.34 -45.53 0.30
N PRO A 174 -1.55 -44.59 -0.25
CA PRO A 174 -0.32 -44.91 -0.96
C PRO A 174 0.71 -45.48 0.02
N ALA A 175 1.25 -46.67 -0.26
CA ALA A 175 2.28 -47.30 0.55
C ALA A 175 3.60 -46.52 0.48
N LEU A 176 4.12 -46.11 1.64
CA LEU A 176 5.52 -45.70 1.81
C LEU A 176 6.45 -46.91 1.57
N PRO A 177 7.62 -46.74 0.92
CA PRO A 177 8.61 -47.81 0.82
C PRO A 177 9.13 -48.16 2.22
N SER A 178 9.02 -49.44 2.58
CA SER A 178 9.50 -50.01 3.83
C SER A 178 11.03 -50.12 3.83
N VAL A 179 11.67 -49.48 4.80
CA VAL A 179 13.09 -49.68 5.13
C VAL A 179 13.25 -51.12 5.67
N PRO A 180 14.19 -51.94 5.14
CA PRO A 180 14.45 -53.27 5.69
C PRO A 180 15.02 -53.18 7.12
N LYS A 181 14.33 -53.77 8.09
CA LYS A 181 14.87 -54.09 9.41
C LYS A 181 15.75 -55.34 9.30
N ASN A 182 17.04 -55.16 9.06
CA ASN A 182 18.05 -56.16 9.45
C ASN A 182 19.39 -55.45 9.69
N ILE A 183 19.67 -55.10 10.95
CA ILE A 183 20.98 -54.65 11.40
C ILE A 183 21.61 -55.87 12.10
N PRO A 184 22.65 -56.51 11.53
CA PRO A 184 23.49 -57.39 12.33
C PRO A 184 24.29 -56.55 13.32
N ASP A 185 24.25 -56.95 14.60
CA ASP A 185 25.09 -56.42 15.68
C ASP A 185 26.57 -56.43 15.24
N ARG A 186 27.13 -55.23 15.06
CA ARG A 186 28.58 -55.03 14.92
C ARG A 186 29.03 -54.12 16.06
N PRO A 187 30.02 -54.53 16.87
CA PRO A 187 30.48 -53.73 17.99
C PRO A 187 31.03 -52.38 17.51
N ALA A 188 30.79 -51.35 18.31
CA ALA A 188 31.19 -49.97 18.07
C ALA A 188 32.72 -49.87 17.92
N GLU A 189 33.17 -49.77 16.67
CA GLU A 189 34.53 -49.34 16.33
C GLU A 189 34.52 -47.81 16.24
N VAL A 190 35.12 -47.17 17.25
CA VAL A 190 35.36 -45.73 17.28
C VAL A 190 36.34 -45.38 16.15
N PRO A 191 35.97 -44.55 15.15
CA PRO A 191 36.93 -44.12 14.15
C PRO A 191 37.94 -43.15 14.80
N PRO A 192 39.24 -43.28 14.51
CA PRO A 192 40.27 -42.43 15.09
C PRO A 192 40.15 -40.99 14.60
N ALA A 193 40.46 -40.05 15.48
CA ALA A 193 40.66 -38.65 15.16
C ALA A 193 41.69 -38.51 14.02
N ALA A 194 41.24 -38.05 12.86
CA ALA A 194 42.11 -37.75 11.73
C ALA A 194 41.70 -36.43 11.07
N LYS A 195 42.45 -35.40 11.47
CA LYS A 195 43.10 -34.38 10.63
C LYS A 195 42.21 -33.55 9.69
N ALA A 196 42.12 -32.26 10.07
CA ALA A 196 42.15 -31.08 9.22
C ALA A 196 41.81 -31.31 7.73
N SER A 197 40.54 -31.06 7.40
CA SER A 197 40.13 -30.75 6.03
C SER A 197 40.32 -29.25 5.75
N PRO A 198 40.50 -28.89 4.47
CA PRO A 198 41.37 -27.81 4.02
C PRO A 198 40.76 -26.44 4.26
N ALA A 199 41.66 -25.46 4.39
CA ALA A 199 41.35 -24.04 4.40
C ALA A 199 40.34 -23.71 3.29
N VAL A 200 39.22 -23.11 3.68
CA VAL A 200 38.35 -22.36 2.79
C VAL A 200 39.26 -21.39 2.03
N PRO A 201 39.21 -21.35 0.68
CA PRO A 201 40.05 -20.44 -0.08
C PRO A 201 39.80 -19.02 0.39
N ASP A 202 40.91 -18.31 0.58
CA ASP A 202 41.02 -16.96 1.09
C ASP A 202 39.83 -16.09 0.67
N ARG A 203 39.16 -15.53 1.70
CA ARG A 203 38.44 -14.27 1.56
C ARG A 203 39.33 -13.35 0.71
N PRO A 204 38.86 -12.82 -0.44
CA PRO A 204 39.66 -11.85 -1.18
C PRO A 204 40.06 -10.72 -0.21
N PRO A 205 41.32 -10.24 -0.31
CA PRO A 205 41.91 -9.40 0.70
C PRO A 205 41.01 -8.19 0.92
N LYS A 206 40.81 -7.87 2.20
CA LYS A 206 40.17 -6.67 2.73
C LYS A 206 40.48 -5.49 1.80
N LEU A 207 39.52 -5.17 0.91
CA LEU A 207 39.60 -4.00 0.04
C LEU A 207 39.86 -2.79 0.93
N ALA A 208 40.83 -1.99 0.51
CA ALA A 208 41.36 -0.87 1.26
C ALA A 208 40.23 0.01 1.83
N ALA A 209 40.38 0.40 3.09
CA ALA A 209 39.38 1.05 3.92
C ALA A 209 39.07 2.52 3.53
N GLU A 210 39.27 2.92 2.28
CA GLU A 210 39.07 4.30 1.82
C GLU A 210 37.97 4.45 0.74
N GLU A 211 37.39 3.34 0.27
CA GLU A 211 36.25 3.34 -0.68
C GLU A 211 35.15 2.36 -0.23
N VAL A 212 34.56 2.57 0.96
CA VAL A 212 33.22 2.02 1.25
C VAL A 212 32.27 2.71 0.28
N THR A 213 32.05 2.06 -0.86
CA THR A 213 31.47 2.65 -2.07
C THR A 213 30.23 3.49 -1.77
N GLU A 214 30.14 4.67 -2.36
CA GLU A 214 28.97 5.55 -2.28
C GLU A 214 27.66 4.81 -2.64
N TRP A 215 27.78 3.78 -3.49
CA TRP A 215 26.72 2.85 -3.87
C TRP A 215 26.22 1.93 -2.73
N GLN A 216 27.13 1.30 -1.99
CA GLN A 216 26.75 0.53 -0.78
C GLN A 216 26.20 1.46 0.31
N THR A 217 26.75 2.66 0.41
CA THR A 217 26.29 3.69 1.36
C THR A 217 24.90 4.22 1.00
N GLY A 218 24.57 4.37 -0.29
CA GLY A 218 23.28 4.87 -0.76
C GLY A 218 22.14 3.86 -0.58
N PHE A 219 22.34 2.59 -0.97
CA PHE A 219 21.33 1.57 -0.73
C PHE A 219 21.16 1.31 0.76
N GLY A 220 22.25 1.31 1.53
CA GLY A 220 22.20 1.23 2.99
C GLY A 220 21.36 2.35 3.61
N LYS A 221 21.44 3.59 3.10
CA LYS A 221 20.57 4.70 3.56
C LYS A 221 19.10 4.45 3.25
N ILE A 222 18.78 3.93 2.06
CA ILE A 222 17.40 3.60 1.68
C ILE A 222 16.85 2.51 2.60
N MET A 223 17.62 1.44 2.83
CA MET A 223 17.21 0.35 3.73
C MET A 223 17.03 0.84 5.18
N ASN A 224 17.96 1.65 5.68
CA ASN A 224 17.87 2.23 7.02
C ASN A 224 16.64 3.13 7.21
N ASN A 225 16.22 3.87 6.18
CA ASN A 225 14.99 4.66 6.24
C ASN A 225 13.75 3.75 6.22
N LEU A 226 13.75 2.73 5.37
CA LEU A 226 12.64 1.79 5.25
C LEU A 226 12.40 1.02 6.55
N VAL A 227 13.47 0.59 7.23
CA VAL A 227 13.36 -0.17 8.48
C VAL A 227 12.86 0.67 9.67
N GLN A 228 12.83 2.00 9.56
CA GLN A 228 12.15 2.87 10.54
C GLN A 228 10.62 2.81 10.41
N THR A 229 10.09 2.18 9.36
CA THR A 229 8.65 1.98 9.22
C THR A 229 8.14 1.15 10.41
N PRO A 230 7.07 1.60 11.11
CA PRO A 230 6.51 0.85 12.23
C PRO A 230 6.26 -0.62 11.90
N GLN A 231 6.65 -1.52 12.81
CA GLN A 231 6.45 -2.97 12.72
C GLN A 231 7.24 -3.67 11.60
N VAL A 232 8.10 -2.94 10.87
CA VAL A 232 9.10 -3.57 9.97
C VAL A 232 10.28 -4.04 10.81
N LYS A 233 10.59 -5.34 10.71
CA LYS A 233 11.68 -5.95 11.47
C LYS A 233 13.01 -5.86 10.75
N ALA A 234 13.00 -6.16 9.46
CA ALA A 234 14.19 -6.15 8.61
C ALA A 234 13.80 -5.94 7.15
N CYS A 235 14.72 -5.42 6.35
CA CYS A 235 14.59 -5.33 4.91
C CYS A 235 15.93 -5.62 4.23
N MET A 236 15.85 -6.09 3.00
CA MET A 236 17.02 -6.43 2.19
C MET A 236 16.72 -6.20 0.72
N LEU A 237 17.68 -5.61 0.02
CA LEU A 237 17.69 -5.51 -1.42
C LEU A 237 18.55 -6.63 -1.99
N VAL A 238 17.99 -7.40 -2.91
CA VAL A 238 18.57 -8.62 -3.45
C VAL A 238 18.71 -8.50 -4.97
N ASP A 239 19.85 -8.90 -5.51
CA ASP A 239 20.09 -8.91 -6.96
C ASP A 239 19.36 -10.07 -7.68
N GLU A 240 19.50 -10.12 -9.01
CA GLU A 240 18.89 -11.17 -9.84
C GLU A 240 19.47 -12.58 -9.62
N ASN A 241 20.62 -12.68 -8.95
CA ASN A 241 21.30 -13.94 -8.62
C ASN A 241 21.01 -14.41 -7.19
N GLY A 242 20.33 -13.60 -6.37
CA GLY A 242 20.00 -13.95 -4.99
C GLY A 242 21.02 -13.46 -3.95
N TYR A 243 21.95 -12.58 -4.31
CA TYR A 243 22.88 -11.98 -3.35
C TYR A 243 22.32 -10.69 -2.75
N ALA A 244 22.57 -10.49 -1.45
CA ALA A 244 22.20 -9.27 -0.75
C ALA A 244 23.10 -8.10 -1.20
N VAL A 245 22.49 -7.05 -1.75
CA VAL A 245 23.15 -5.81 -2.14
C VAL A 245 23.24 -4.84 -0.95
N ALA A 246 22.18 -4.79 -0.15
CA ALA A 246 22.11 -4.03 1.09
C ALA A 246 21.01 -4.60 1.98
N ASP A 247 21.19 -4.47 3.29
CA ASP A 247 20.19 -4.86 4.29
C ASP A 247 20.12 -3.81 5.41
N ALA A 248 19.00 -3.82 6.14
CA ALA A 248 18.86 -3.10 7.39
C ALA A 248 17.93 -3.86 8.34
N VAL A 249 18.20 -3.71 9.63
CA VAL A 249 17.48 -4.40 10.71
C VAL A 249 17.03 -3.37 11.74
N SER A 250 15.79 -3.51 12.20
CA SER A 250 15.25 -2.73 13.30
C SER A 250 15.89 -3.15 14.62
N ARG A 251 15.74 -2.35 15.68
CA ARG A 251 16.32 -2.65 17.00
C ARG A 251 15.83 -3.97 17.62
N SER A 252 14.65 -4.42 17.25
CA SER A 252 14.02 -5.66 17.73
C SER A 252 14.01 -6.78 16.69
N GLY A 253 14.54 -6.51 15.49
CA GLY A 253 14.56 -7.46 14.39
C GLY A 253 15.79 -8.36 14.42
N GLN A 254 15.72 -9.47 13.70
CA GLN A 254 16.88 -10.27 13.36
C GLN A 254 17.35 -9.96 11.94
N SER A 255 18.65 -10.11 11.70
CA SER A 255 19.20 -10.01 10.35
C SER A 255 18.60 -11.09 9.46
N LEU A 256 18.29 -10.71 8.23
CA LEU A 256 17.94 -11.66 7.19
C LEU A 256 19.21 -12.43 6.78
N SER A 257 19.07 -13.74 6.58
CA SER A 257 20.18 -14.63 6.19
C SER A 257 20.46 -14.56 4.68
N GLU A 258 21.61 -15.07 4.23
CA GLU A 258 21.89 -15.28 2.80
C GLU A 258 20.83 -16.18 2.14
N ASP A 259 20.34 -17.20 2.86
CA ASP A 259 19.24 -18.05 2.37
C ASP A 259 17.96 -17.24 2.12
N SER A 260 17.69 -16.22 2.94
CA SER A 260 16.52 -15.35 2.77
C SER A 260 16.61 -14.54 1.48
N ALA A 261 17.82 -14.12 1.10
CA ALA A 261 18.08 -13.43 -0.16
C ALA A 261 17.82 -14.36 -1.36
N ALA A 262 18.47 -15.54 -1.36
CA ALA A 262 18.34 -16.52 -2.44
C ALA A 262 16.88 -16.99 -2.63
N LEU A 263 16.18 -17.26 -1.53
CA LEU A 263 14.76 -17.64 -1.55
C LEU A 263 13.88 -16.52 -2.11
N SER A 264 14.11 -15.27 -1.70
CA SER A 264 13.33 -14.12 -2.17
C SER A 264 13.46 -13.93 -3.68
N ALA A 265 14.69 -13.97 -4.20
CA ALA A 265 14.93 -13.88 -5.64
C ALA A 265 14.25 -15.02 -6.40
N ASN A 266 14.35 -16.26 -5.89
CA ASN A 266 13.76 -17.43 -6.52
C ASN A 266 12.22 -17.39 -6.52
N ILE A 267 11.59 -17.07 -5.38
CA ILE A 267 10.13 -16.94 -5.26
C ILE A 267 9.62 -15.89 -6.26
N PHE A 268 10.27 -14.72 -6.28
CA PHE A 268 9.85 -13.62 -7.14
C PHE A 268 10.01 -13.99 -8.63
N LYS A 269 11.17 -14.54 -9.01
CA LYS A 269 11.45 -14.96 -10.39
C LYS A 269 10.47 -16.03 -10.87
N THR A 270 10.21 -17.04 -10.05
CA THR A 270 9.27 -18.12 -10.38
C THR A 270 7.86 -17.58 -10.61
N ALA A 271 7.38 -16.71 -9.72
CA ALA A 271 6.07 -16.08 -9.86
C ALA A 271 5.99 -15.16 -11.09
N PHE A 272 7.04 -14.37 -11.34
CA PHE A 272 7.14 -13.50 -12.52
C PHE A 272 7.06 -14.31 -13.83
N GLU A 273 7.84 -15.38 -13.93
CA GLU A 273 7.82 -16.26 -15.12
C GLU A 273 6.47 -16.96 -15.29
N ALA A 274 5.83 -17.39 -14.19
CA ALA A 274 4.51 -18.01 -14.23
C ALA A 274 3.45 -17.03 -14.75
N LEU A 275 3.40 -15.81 -14.21
CA LEU A 275 2.45 -14.77 -14.62
C LEU A 275 2.65 -14.34 -16.07
N LYS A 276 3.91 -14.26 -16.52
CA LYS A 276 4.25 -13.98 -17.92
C LYS A 276 3.73 -15.07 -18.87
N LYS A 277 3.85 -16.34 -18.50
CA LYS A 277 3.34 -17.48 -19.29
C LYS A 277 1.83 -17.44 -19.48
N ILE A 278 1.10 -17.05 -18.43
CA ILE A 278 -0.37 -16.96 -18.46
C ILE A 278 -0.89 -15.57 -18.87
N LYS A 279 0.00 -14.64 -19.26
CA LYS A 279 -0.31 -13.29 -19.75
C LYS A 279 -1.16 -12.45 -18.80
N LEU A 280 -0.95 -12.59 -17.49
CA LEU A 280 -1.68 -11.82 -16.46
C LEU A 280 -0.97 -10.51 -16.05
N GLY A 281 -0.18 -9.93 -16.95
CA GLY A 281 0.56 -8.68 -16.70
C GLY A 281 1.91 -8.90 -16.02
N GLU A 282 2.47 -7.81 -15.49
CA GLU A 282 3.76 -7.81 -14.80
C GLU A 282 3.59 -7.95 -13.29
N LEU A 283 4.46 -8.75 -12.67
CA LEU A 283 4.47 -8.94 -11.23
C LEU A 283 5.10 -7.74 -10.54
N GLU A 284 4.30 -6.91 -9.86
CA GLU A 284 4.83 -5.80 -9.08
C GLU A 284 5.30 -6.20 -7.68
N ARG A 285 4.54 -7.10 -7.02
CA ARG A 285 4.75 -7.48 -5.62
C ARG A 285 4.09 -8.80 -5.23
N ILE A 286 4.64 -9.43 -4.20
CA ILE A 286 4.10 -10.60 -3.50
C ILE A 286 4.01 -10.27 -2.00
N VAL A 287 2.94 -10.72 -1.35
CA VAL A 287 2.79 -10.71 0.10
C VAL A 287 2.60 -12.14 0.57
N ILE A 288 3.39 -12.55 1.55
CA ILE A 288 3.30 -13.85 2.18
C ILE A 288 2.96 -13.61 3.64
N GLU A 289 1.82 -14.11 4.09
CA GLU A 289 1.41 -14.03 5.49
C GLU A 289 1.69 -15.37 6.18
N THR A 290 2.44 -15.31 7.27
CA THR A 290 2.72 -16.46 8.15
C THR A 290 2.05 -16.21 9.51
N GLY A 291 2.10 -17.19 10.41
CA GLY A 291 1.54 -17.01 11.77
C GLY A 291 2.20 -15.86 12.54
N ASP A 292 3.51 -15.66 12.34
CA ASP A 292 4.31 -14.75 13.16
C ASP A 292 4.74 -13.48 12.42
N GLU A 293 4.85 -13.55 11.09
CA GLU A 293 5.38 -12.46 10.26
C GLU A 293 4.63 -12.28 8.95
N LYS A 294 4.72 -11.07 8.39
CA LYS A 294 4.37 -10.78 7.01
C LYS A 294 5.64 -10.50 6.22
N ILE A 295 5.81 -11.20 5.11
CA ILE A 295 6.93 -11.02 4.19
C ILE A 295 6.40 -10.31 2.94
N PHE A 296 7.09 -9.25 2.53
CA PHE A 296 6.79 -8.50 1.32
C PHE A 296 7.96 -8.64 0.36
N LEU A 297 7.68 -9.06 -0.87
CA LEU A 297 8.64 -9.04 -1.97
C LEU A 297 8.13 -8.05 -3.01
N ARG A 298 8.95 -7.08 -3.40
CA ARG A 298 8.58 -6.05 -4.38
C ARG A 298 9.67 -5.91 -5.43
N GLN A 299 9.27 -5.69 -6.68
CA GLN A 299 10.22 -5.37 -7.74
C GLN A 299 10.86 -3.99 -7.50
N ALA A 300 12.18 -3.90 -7.66
CA ALA A 300 12.97 -2.67 -7.61
C ALA A 300 13.95 -2.66 -8.81
N GLY A 301 13.44 -2.30 -10.00
CA GLY A 301 14.17 -2.48 -11.25
C GLY A 301 14.46 -3.97 -11.53
N ARG A 302 15.75 -4.34 -11.61
CA ARG A 302 16.23 -5.73 -11.77
C ARG A 302 16.42 -6.47 -10.44
N MET A 303 16.28 -5.76 -9.32
CA MET A 303 16.45 -6.29 -7.98
C MET A 303 15.09 -6.59 -7.34
N VAL A 304 15.11 -7.36 -6.26
CA VAL A 304 13.95 -7.65 -5.42
C VAL A 304 14.18 -7.04 -4.04
N LEU A 305 13.22 -6.24 -3.58
CA LEU A 305 13.18 -5.73 -2.21
C LEU A 305 12.38 -6.72 -1.34
N MET A 306 13.05 -7.35 -0.38
CA MET A 306 12.45 -8.18 0.67
C MET A 306 12.24 -7.36 1.94
N ILE A 307 11.10 -7.54 2.59
CA ILE A 307 10.78 -6.92 3.88
C ILE A 307 10.14 -7.96 4.77
N SER A 308 10.64 -8.13 5.99
CA SER A 308 9.95 -8.85 7.07
C SER A 308 9.34 -7.84 8.04
N ALA A 309 8.08 -8.06 8.40
CA ALA A 309 7.33 -7.25 9.34
C ALA A 309 6.54 -8.14 10.31
N ASP A 310 6.14 -7.60 11.46
CA ASP A 310 5.25 -8.30 12.40
C ASP A 310 3.95 -8.75 11.73
N SER A 311 3.34 -9.84 12.20
CA SER A 311 2.01 -10.26 11.76
C SER A 311 0.95 -9.17 11.98
N SER A 312 1.14 -8.26 12.95
CA SER A 312 0.28 -7.09 13.19
C SER A 312 0.57 -5.87 12.30
N ALA A 313 1.52 -5.98 11.36
CA ALA A 313 1.95 -4.86 10.55
C ALA A 313 0.81 -4.26 9.72
N LYS A 314 0.71 -2.92 9.76
CA LYS A 314 -0.21 -2.15 8.92
C LYS A 314 0.21 -2.24 7.45
N VAL A 315 -0.36 -3.19 6.71
CA VAL A 315 0.01 -3.52 5.32
C VAL A 315 0.08 -2.29 4.42
N GLY A 316 -0.91 -1.37 4.48
CA GLY A 316 -0.91 -0.16 3.66
C GLY A 316 0.35 0.70 3.83
N LEU A 317 0.87 0.80 5.06
CA LEU A 317 2.07 1.56 5.36
C LEU A 317 3.33 0.91 4.84
N VAL A 318 3.47 -0.39 5.05
CA VAL A 318 4.58 -1.15 4.48
C VAL A 318 4.55 -1.05 2.96
N MET A 319 3.36 -1.03 2.33
CA MET A 319 3.21 -0.88 0.88
C MET A 319 3.65 0.47 0.34
N VAL A 320 3.25 1.57 0.99
CA VAL A 320 3.63 2.93 0.56
C VAL A 320 5.14 3.12 0.70
N ASN A 321 5.71 2.75 1.85
CA ASN A 321 7.13 2.95 2.10
C ASN A 321 8.01 1.99 1.27
N SER A 322 7.57 0.75 1.06
CA SER A 322 8.28 -0.20 0.18
C SER A 322 8.30 0.26 -1.27
N LYS A 323 7.20 0.84 -1.78
CA LYS A 323 7.15 1.39 -3.13
C LYS A 323 8.16 2.53 -3.29
N ARG A 324 8.15 3.49 -2.36
CA ARG A 324 9.10 4.62 -2.36
C ARG A 324 10.55 4.15 -2.28
N ALA A 325 10.85 3.18 -1.41
CA ALA A 325 12.19 2.63 -1.28
C ALA A 325 12.65 1.90 -2.56
N ALA A 326 11.76 1.13 -3.20
CA ALA A 326 12.04 0.45 -4.47
C ALA A 326 12.33 1.45 -5.60
N GLU A 327 11.52 2.50 -5.74
CA GLU A 327 11.73 3.56 -6.74
C GLU A 327 13.05 4.31 -6.51
N GLN A 328 13.40 4.59 -5.24
CA GLN A 328 14.69 5.19 -4.88
C GLN A 328 15.86 4.28 -5.26
N ALA A 329 15.76 2.99 -4.96
CA ALA A 329 16.78 2.01 -5.29
C ALA A 329 16.94 1.85 -6.81
N GLU A 330 15.84 1.81 -7.56
CA GLU A 330 15.85 1.72 -9.02
C GLU A 330 16.48 2.97 -9.65
N ASN A 331 16.08 4.16 -9.21
CA ASN A 331 16.65 5.41 -9.70
C ASN A 331 18.15 5.52 -9.40
N MET A 332 18.59 4.97 -8.28
CA MET A 332 20.00 4.92 -7.92
C MET A 332 20.77 3.95 -8.80
N ALA A 333 20.24 2.75 -9.05
CA ALA A 333 20.84 1.78 -9.97
C ALA A 333 20.95 2.31 -11.40
N LYS A 334 19.96 3.08 -11.88
CA LYS A 334 19.98 3.71 -13.20
C LYS A 334 21.07 4.77 -13.37
N ARG A 335 21.53 5.40 -12.28
CA ARG A 335 22.59 6.42 -12.31
C ARG A 335 23.99 5.83 -12.43
N ASP A 336 24.13 4.53 -12.17
CA ASP A 336 25.41 3.82 -12.31
C ASP A 336 25.20 2.43 -12.96
N PRO A 337 24.89 2.38 -14.28
CA PRO A 337 24.47 1.16 -14.98
C PRO A 337 25.61 0.18 -15.30
N ASN A 338 26.86 0.54 -15.02
CA ASN A 338 28.06 -0.22 -15.40
C ASN A 338 28.65 -1.05 -14.24
N ARG A 339 27.91 -1.22 -13.14
CA ARG A 339 28.30 -2.05 -11.99
C ARG A 339 27.23 -3.08 -11.63
#